data_AF-A0A7S2D0F1-F1
#
_entry.id   AF-A0A7S2D0F1-F1
#
_cell.length_a   1.000
_cell.length_b   1.000
_cell.length_c   1.000
_cell.angle_alpha   90.00
_cell.angle_beta   90.00
_cell.angle_gamma   90.00
#
_symmetry.space_group_name_H-M   'P 1'
#
loop_
_entity.id
_entity.type
_entity.pdbx_description
1 polymer ?
#
loop_
_entity_poly.entity_id
_entity_poly.type
_entity_poly.pdbx_seq_one_letter_code
_entity_poly.pdbx_strand_id
1 'polypeptide(L)'
;GFAPGSQLEASGAEFKAQGEGMNWMMDAVAPPVYNLVSKEEVAMYSAKGTGMRPAMVQAELNLLAGELSKEMRYPGHFMDLWLQNSEDTMNLFKSMFRIISTPIPMPYKHMLYVVIFLYVFLIPWIQADKSISNGWEDKGPSYYDDDTNVRYGLSKNDGQGFTQGWIASIFSCLVFYGLLELSVSLFNPFGHDDIDHDIGSFCGKANTEMMVIAKRSKASKVADTTDYNKVPHSEV
;
A
#
# COMPACT_ATOMS: atom_id res chain seq x y z
N GLY A 1 3.79 -20.10 3.20
CA GLY A 1 2.70 -20.26 4.17
C GLY A 1 1.74 -19.15 3.91
N PHE A 2 0.48 -19.47 3.64
CA PHE A 2 -0.55 -18.50 3.29
C PHE A 2 -0.85 -17.61 4.51
N ALA A 3 -0.83 -16.29 4.32
CA ALA A 3 -1.32 -15.36 5.34
C ALA A 3 -2.81 -15.64 5.57
N PRO A 4 -3.24 -15.94 6.82
CA PRO A 4 -4.64 -16.12 7.15
C PRO A 4 -5.29 -14.73 7.20
N GLY A 5 -5.79 -14.26 6.06
CA GLY A 5 -6.36 -12.91 5.98
C GLY A 5 -6.91 -12.50 4.62
N SER A 6 -6.58 -13.16 3.51
CA SER A 6 -7.04 -12.77 2.18
C SER A 6 -7.69 -13.93 1.41
N GLN A 7 -8.81 -14.45 1.91
CA GLN A 7 -9.64 -15.37 1.14
C GLN A 7 -10.66 -14.56 0.32
N LEU A 8 -10.25 -14.12 -0.86
CA LEU A 8 -11.15 -13.94 -2.00
C LEU A 8 -11.47 -15.35 -2.54
N GLU A 9 -12.41 -16.04 -1.91
CA GLU A 9 -12.99 -17.24 -2.52
C GLU A 9 -14.01 -16.81 -3.57
N ALA A 10 -13.75 -17.20 -4.82
CA ALA A 10 -14.68 -17.14 -5.95
C ALA A 10 -15.78 -18.22 -5.80
N SER A 11 -16.50 -18.22 -4.69
CA SER A 11 -17.71 -19.03 -4.50
C SER A 11 -18.90 -18.07 -4.55
N GLY A 12 -19.89 -18.37 -5.38
CA GLY A 12 -21.10 -17.57 -5.59
C GLY A 12 -22.06 -17.52 -4.39
N ALA A 13 -21.53 -17.55 -3.17
CA ALA A 13 -22.24 -17.25 -1.93
C ALA A 13 -21.86 -15.83 -1.49
N GLU A 14 -22.82 -15.14 -0.87
CA GLU A 14 -22.74 -13.74 -0.46
C GLU A 14 -21.36 -13.26 0.02
N PHE A 15 -21.02 -12.02 -0.36
CA PHE A 15 -19.89 -11.27 0.18
C PHE A 15 -20.00 -11.19 1.71
N LYS A 16 -19.37 -12.12 2.43
CA LYS A 16 -19.10 -11.97 3.84
C LYS A 16 -17.82 -11.17 3.98
N ALA A 17 -17.98 -9.87 4.29
CA ALA A 17 -16.85 -9.02 4.65
C ALA A 17 -16.02 -9.73 5.72
N GLN A 18 -14.73 -9.94 5.47
CA GLN A 18 -13.80 -10.47 6.46
C GLN A 18 -13.79 -9.51 7.66
N GLY A 19 -14.45 -9.92 8.74
CA GLY A 19 -14.74 -9.06 9.88
C GLY A 19 -16.01 -9.40 10.67
N GLU A 20 -16.61 -10.58 10.51
CA GLU A 20 -17.65 -11.09 11.43
C GLU A 20 -17.02 -11.34 12.83
N GLY A 21 -16.77 -10.28 13.58
CA GLY A 21 -16.16 -10.32 14.91
C GLY A 21 -15.36 -9.07 15.28
N MET A 22 -14.87 -8.30 14.29
CA MET A 22 -14.33 -6.97 14.55
C MET A 22 -15.50 -6.00 14.64
N ASN A 23 -15.76 -5.50 15.84
CA ASN A 23 -16.83 -4.56 16.10
C ASN A 23 -16.39 -3.18 15.61
N TRP A 24 -16.26 -2.99 14.29
CA TRP A 24 -15.94 -1.70 13.65
C TRP A 24 -16.92 -0.59 14.06
N MET A 25 -18.06 -0.95 14.66
CA MET A 25 -19.03 -0.04 15.30
C MET A 25 -18.48 0.71 16.53
N MET A 26 -17.39 0.24 17.15
CA MET A 26 -16.86 0.75 18.41
C MET A 26 -15.49 1.45 18.29
N ASP A 27 -14.92 1.55 17.08
CA ASP A 27 -13.64 2.23 16.91
C ASP A 27 -13.82 3.76 17.03
N ALA A 28 -13.40 4.32 18.16
CA ALA A 28 -13.50 5.74 18.45
C ALA A 28 -12.63 6.62 17.54
N VAL A 29 -11.64 6.03 16.85
CA VAL A 29 -10.65 6.74 16.02
C VAL A 29 -11.13 6.89 14.58
N ALA A 30 -11.93 5.94 14.08
CA ALA A 30 -12.52 5.95 12.75
C ALA A 30 -14.06 5.97 12.86
N PRO A 31 -14.70 7.15 13.01
CA PRO A 31 -16.14 7.21 13.15
C PRO A 31 -16.77 6.52 11.94
N PRO A 32 -17.59 5.48 12.14
CA PRO A 32 -18.20 4.77 11.03
C PRO A 32 -18.98 5.77 10.18
N VAL A 33 -18.97 5.58 8.86
CA VAL A 33 -19.65 6.48 7.90
C VAL A 33 -21.10 6.74 8.33
N TYR A 34 -21.76 5.76 8.93
CA TYR A 34 -23.10 5.87 9.52
C TYR A 34 -23.28 7.00 10.56
N ASN A 35 -22.23 7.42 11.25
CA ASN A 35 -22.27 8.55 12.19
C ASN A 35 -22.11 9.90 11.49
N LEU A 36 -21.63 9.92 10.26
CA LEU A 36 -21.40 11.13 9.46
C LEU A 36 -22.56 11.45 8.51
N VAL A 37 -23.35 10.44 8.14
CA VAL A 37 -24.49 10.57 7.24
C VAL A 37 -25.78 10.13 7.90
N SER A 38 -26.88 10.75 7.49
CA SER A 38 -28.23 10.36 7.90
C SER A 38 -28.56 8.95 7.41
N LYS A 39 -29.53 8.29 8.07
CA LYS A 39 -29.98 6.94 7.67
C LYS A 39 -30.53 6.92 6.24
N GLU A 40 -31.11 8.03 5.79
CA GLU A 40 -31.65 8.20 4.44
C GLU A 40 -30.52 8.25 3.40
N GLU A 41 -29.47 9.03 3.67
CA GLU A 41 -28.28 9.09 2.83
C GLU A 41 -27.55 7.73 2.77
N VAL A 42 -27.48 7.00 3.89
CA VAL A 42 -26.92 5.64 3.91
C VAL A 42 -27.71 4.71 3.00
N ALA A 43 -29.04 4.75 3.04
CA ALA A 43 -29.89 3.95 2.15
C ALA A 43 -29.70 4.36 0.68
N MET A 44 -29.59 5.66 0.40
CA MET A 44 -29.37 6.18 -0.94
C MET A 44 -28.00 5.79 -1.52
N TYR A 45 -26.91 5.95 -0.77
CA TYR A 45 -25.56 5.63 -1.22
C TYR A 45 -25.32 4.12 -1.28
N SER A 46 -25.90 3.34 -0.37
CA SER A 46 -25.78 1.88 -0.39
C SER A 46 -26.42 1.26 -1.64
N ALA A 47 -27.48 1.88 -2.18
CA ALA A 47 -28.10 1.48 -3.45
C ALA A 47 -27.19 1.69 -4.68
N LYS A 48 -26.08 2.43 -4.55
CA LYS A 48 -25.11 2.66 -5.63
C LYS A 48 -23.88 1.75 -5.49
N GLY A 49 -23.30 1.40 -6.65
CA GLY A 49 -22.04 0.67 -6.72
C GLY A 49 -20.91 1.42 -6.00
N THR A 50 -20.01 0.70 -5.35
CA THR A 50 -18.96 1.23 -4.48
C THR A 50 -18.12 2.33 -5.13
N GLY A 51 -17.73 2.16 -6.39
CA GLY A 51 -16.94 3.16 -7.13
C GLY A 51 -17.68 4.46 -7.46
N MET A 52 -19.02 4.46 -7.44
CA MET A 52 -19.84 5.63 -7.79
C MET A 52 -20.24 6.48 -6.57
N ARG A 53 -20.09 5.95 -5.35
CA ARG A 53 -20.55 6.63 -4.13
C ARG A 53 -19.84 7.98 -3.90
N PRO A 54 -18.50 8.10 -4.02
CA PRO A 54 -17.85 9.39 -3.84
C PRO A 54 -18.24 10.43 -4.90
N ALA A 55 -18.52 9.99 -6.13
CA ALA A 55 -19.02 10.86 -7.19
C ALA A 55 -20.42 11.41 -6.87
N MET A 56 -21.27 10.61 -6.23
CA MET A 56 -22.60 11.05 -5.80
C MET A 56 -22.52 12.09 -4.67
N VAL A 57 -21.69 11.82 -3.65
CA VAL A 57 -21.42 12.77 -2.56
C VAL A 57 -20.89 14.09 -3.13
N GLN A 58 -19.95 14.04 -4.08
CA GLN A 58 -19.42 15.23 -4.73
C GLN A 58 -20.49 16.02 -5.50
N ALA A 59 -21.40 15.32 -6.20
CA ALA A 59 -22.48 15.97 -6.92
C ALA A 59 -23.45 16.69 -5.98
N GLU A 60 -23.80 16.08 -4.85
CA GLU A 60 -24.65 16.70 -3.82
C GLU A 60 -23.96 17.90 -3.16
N LEU A 61 -22.68 17.77 -2.84
CA LEU A 61 -21.86 18.86 -2.34
C LEU A 61 -21.81 20.05 -3.33
N ASN A 62 -21.72 19.79 -4.63
CA ASN A 62 -21.76 20.83 -5.65
C ASN A 62 -23.13 21.51 -5.77
N LEU A 63 -24.23 20.76 -5.57
CA LEU A 63 -25.58 21.34 -5.53
C LEU A 63 -25.75 22.26 -4.31
N LEU A 64 -25.32 21.79 -3.13
CA LEU A 64 -25.36 22.58 -1.89
C LEU A 64 -24.49 23.84 -1.99
N ALA A 65 -23.31 23.75 -2.59
CA ALA A 65 -22.47 24.92 -2.86
C ALA A 65 -23.15 25.89 -3.83
N GLY A 66 -23.83 25.38 -4.86
CA GLY A 66 -24.64 26.19 -5.77
C GLY A 66 -25.75 26.96 -5.04
N GLU A 67 -26.43 26.33 -4.09
CA GLU A 67 -27.43 26.99 -3.26
C GLU A 67 -26.80 28.03 -2.33
N LEU A 68 -25.73 27.66 -1.62
CA LEU A 68 -25.01 28.55 -0.70
C LEU A 68 -24.42 29.77 -1.42
N SER A 69 -23.95 29.61 -2.65
CA SER A 69 -23.36 30.71 -3.43
C SER A 69 -24.30 31.90 -3.58
N LYS A 70 -25.62 31.66 -3.65
CA LYS A 70 -26.63 32.73 -3.78
C LYS A 70 -26.67 33.64 -2.57
N GLU A 71 -26.24 33.15 -1.41
CA GLU A 71 -26.21 33.90 -0.15
C GLU A 71 -24.85 34.57 0.09
N MET A 72 -23.84 34.23 -0.72
CA MET A 72 -22.48 34.76 -0.58
C MET A 72 -22.34 36.13 -1.24
N ARG A 73 -21.47 36.98 -0.67
CA ARG A 73 -21.15 38.31 -1.21
C ARG A 73 -20.52 38.25 -2.61
N TYR A 74 -19.76 37.20 -2.89
CA TYR A 74 -19.06 36.97 -4.16
C TYR A 74 -19.37 35.57 -4.71
N PRO A 75 -20.57 35.36 -5.30
CA PRO A 75 -21.04 34.05 -5.75
C PRO A 75 -20.11 33.40 -6.78
N GLY A 76 -19.67 34.18 -7.78
CA GLY A 76 -18.81 33.68 -8.86
C GLY A 76 -17.47 33.16 -8.34
N HIS A 77 -16.73 33.99 -7.61
CA HIS A 77 -15.43 33.60 -7.04
C HIS A 77 -15.56 32.40 -6.10
N PHE A 78 -16.60 32.35 -5.27
CA PHE A 78 -16.82 31.20 -4.39
C PHE A 78 -17.01 29.91 -5.18
N MET A 79 -17.88 29.93 -6.21
CA MET A 79 -18.13 28.76 -7.03
C MET A 79 -16.91 28.34 -7.84
N ASP A 80 -16.14 29.28 -8.39
CA ASP A 80 -14.92 28.96 -9.13
C ASP A 80 -13.91 28.22 -8.26
N LEU A 81 -13.66 28.72 -7.04
CA LEU A 81 -12.73 28.09 -6.10
C LEU A 81 -13.26 26.74 -5.57
N TRP A 82 -14.58 26.65 -5.32
CA TRP A 82 -15.22 25.41 -4.90
C TRP A 82 -15.10 24.33 -5.97
N LEU A 83 -15.41 24.66 -7.22
CA LEU A 83 -15.35 23.74 -8.35
C LEU A 83 -13.92 23.25 -8.59
N GLN A 84 -12.92 24.13 -8.45
CA GLN A 84 -11.51 23.75 -8.52
C GLN A 84 -11.15 22.72 -7.44
N ASN A 85 -11.47 22.99 -6.17
CA ASN A 85 -11.19 22.06 -5.07
C ASN A 85 -11.96 20.73 -5.21
N SER A 86 -13.20 20.80 -5.70
CA SER A 86 -14.06 19.66 -6.03
C SER A 86 -13.41 18.76 -7.09
N GLU A 87 -12.90 19.38 -8.16
CA GLU A 87 -12.21 18.68 -9.24
C GLU A 87 -10.95 17.98 -8.75
N ASP A 88 -10.13 18.67 -7.95
CA ASP A 88 -8.90 18.10 -7.37
C ASP A 88 -9.20 16.87 -6.50
N THR A 89 -10.21 16.97 -5.63
CA THR A 89 -10.63 15.86 -4.76
C THR A 89 -11.11 14.65 -5.59
N MET A 90 -11.87 14.91 -6.65
CA MET A 90 -12.35 13.86 -7.55
C MET A 90 -11.22 13.23 -8.36
N ASN A 91 -10.23 14.01 -8.79
CA ASN A 91 -9.06 13.52 -9.51
C ASN A 91 -8.16 12.65 -8.61
N LEU A 92 -8.01 13.01 -7.33
CA LEU A 92 -7.36 12.17 -6.33
C LEU A 92 -8.11 10.84 -6.15
N PHE A 93 -9.43 10.88 -5.99
CA PHE A 93 -10.24 9.66 -5.90
C PHE A 93 -10.10 8.77 -7.12
N LYS A 94 -10.22 9.31 -8.34
CA LYS A 94 -10.03 8.55 -9.60
C LYS A 94 -8.64 7.91 -9.67
N SER A 95 -7.61 8.63 -9.22
CA SER A 95 -6.24 8.12 -9.19
C SER A 95 -6.09 6.95 -8.23
N MET A 96 -6.65 7.05 -7.02
CA MET A 96 -6.67 5.95 -6.04
C MET A 96 -7.49 4.76 -6.55
N PHE A 97 -8.67 5.02 -7.12
CA PHE A 97 -9.52 3.98 -7.69
C PHE A 97 -8.84 3.26 -8.86
N ARG A 98 -8.05 3.98 -9.68
CA ARG A 98 -7.26 3.36 -10.75
C ARG A 98 -6.25 2.37 -10.19
N ILE A 99 -5.50 2.72 -9.14
CA ILE A 99 -4.53 1.82 -8.49
C ILE A 99 -5.20 0.51 -8.07
N ILE A 100 -6.40 0.59 -7.49
CA ILE A 100 -7.17 -0.56 -7.03
C ILE A 100 -7.75 -1.36 -8.21
N SER A 101 -8.31 -0.69 -9.21
CA SER A 101 -9.01 -1.31 -10.33
C SER A 101 -8.10 -1.87 -11.41
N THR A 102 -6.84 -1.44 -11.47
CA THR A 102 -5.83 -1.97 -12.40
C THR A 102 -4.76 -2.76 -11.65
N PRO A 103 -5.07 -3.96 -11.12
CA PRO A 103 -4.06 -4.80 -10.49
C PRO A 103 -3.06 -5.30 -11.54
N ILE A 104 -1.84 -5.62 -11.11
CA ILE A 104 -0.85 -6.25 -11.98
C ILE A 104 -1.43 -7.55 -12.54
N PRO A 105 -1.35 -7.78 -13.87
CA PRO A 105 -1.90 -8.99 -14.46
C PRO A 105 -1.37 -10.25 -13.79
N MET A 106 -2.29 -11.17 -13.47
CA MET A 106 -1.99 -12.43 -12.80
C MET A 106 -0.83 -13.23 -13.42
N PRO A 107 -0.69 -13.31 -14.76
CA PRO A 107 0.43 -14.04 -15.38
C PRO A 107 1.81 -13.55 -14.93
N TYR A 108 1.99 -12.24 -14.73
CA TYR A 108 3.28 -11.70 -14.26
C TYR A 108 3.58 -12.14 -12.83
N LYS A 109 2.57 -12.12 -11.95
CA LYS A 109 2.73 -12.62 -10.57
C LYS A 109 3.11 -14.09 -10.59
N HIS A 110 2.37 -14.90 -11.34
CA HIS A 110 2.63 -16.33 -11.43
C HIS A 110 4.02 -16.65 -11.99
N MET A 111 4.42 -15.98 -13.07
CA MET A 111 5.77 -16.13 -13.64
C MET A 111 6.85 -15.77 -12.63
N LEU A 112 6.68 -14.67 -11.87
CA LEU A 112 7.65 -14.26 -10.85
C LEU A 112 7.78 -15.33 -9.75
N TYR A 113 6.66 -15.86 -9.24
CA TYR A 113 6.67 -16.95 -8.26
C TYR A 113 7.39 -18.19 -8.77
N VAL A 114 7.09 -18.61 -10.01
CA VAL A 114 7.70 -19.81 -10.61
C VAL A 114 9.20 -19.61 -10.83
N VAL A 115 9.63 -18.45 -11.34
CA VAL A 115 11.06 -18.17 -11.56
C VAL A 115 11.84 -18.12 -10.25
N ILE A 116 11.31 -17.45 -9.23
CA ILE A 116 11.96 -17.39 -7.91
C ILE A 116 11.98 -18.77 -7.26
N PHE A 117 10.88 -19.52 -7.33
CA PHE A 117 10.81 -20.88 -6.81
C PHE A 117 11.86 -21.79 -7.47
N LEU A 118 11.94 -21.79 -8.80
CA LEU A 118 12.93 -22.58 -9.55
C LEU A 118 14.35 -22.14 -9.21
N TYR A 119 14.61 -20.84 -9.14
CA TYR A 119 15.93 -20.31 -8.78
C TYR A 119 16.38 -20.79 -7.38
N VAL A 120 15.52 -20.62 -6.37
CA VAL A 120 15.82 -21.00 -4.99
C VAL A 120 15.90 -22.53 -4.84
N PHE A 121 15.11 -23.28 -5.60
CA PHE A 121 15.16 -24.74 -5.59
C PHE A 121 16.45 -25.28 -6.24
N LEU A 122 16.93 -24.66 -7.32
CA LEU A 122 18.09 -25.14 -8.08
C LEU A 122 19.44 -24.68 -7.50
N ILE A 123 19.49 -23.53 -6.82
CA ILE A 123 20.76 -22.96 -6.34
C ILE A 123 21.58 -23.85 -5.40
N PRO A 124 21.00 -24.64 -4.47
CA PRO A 124 21.77 -25.53 -3.61
C PRO A 124 22.49 -26.61 -4.41
N TRP A 125 21.86 -27.13 -5.48
CA TRP A 125 22.44 -28.16 -6.34
C TRP A 125 23.60 -27.60 -7.17
N ILE A 126 23.44 -26.39 -7.71
CA ILE A 126 24.49 -25.71 -8.49
C ILE A 126 25.71 -25.41 -7.60
N GLN A 127 25.48 -24.95 -6.36
CA GLN A 127 26.57 -24.64 -5.43
C GLN A 127 27.23 -25.90 -4.86
N ALA A 128 26.45 -26.97 -4.63
CA ALA A 128 26.99 -28.26 -4.23
C ALA A 128 27.92 -28.84 -5.31
N ASP A 129 27.55 -28.75 -6.59
CA ASP A 129 28.40 -29.23 -7.69
C ASP A 129 29.73 -28.47 -7.78
N LYS A 130 29.72 -27.14 -7.63
CA LYS A 130 30.96 -26.34 -7.60
C LYS A 130 31.90 -26.75 -6.46
N SER A 131 31.36 -27.17 -5.31
CA SER A 131 32.15 -27.69 -4.21
C SER A 131 32.79 -29.04 -4.51
N ILE A 132 32.16 -29.86 -5.34
CA ILE A 132 32.65 -31.18 -5.77
C ILE A 132 33.67 -31.02 -6.91
N SER A 133 33.35 -30.21 -7.92
CA SER A 133 34.21 -29.90 -9.07
C SER A 133 35.52 -29.24 -8.66
N ASN A 134 35.50 -28.31 -7.70
CA ASN A 134 36.70 -27.64 -7.20
C ASN A 134 37.39 -28.42 -6.06
N GLY A 135 36.88 -29.62 -5.72
CA GLY A 135 37.40 -30.46 -4.64
C GLY A 135 38.73 -31.16 -4.97
N TRP A 136 39.14 -31.15 -6.24
CA TRP A 136 40.37 -31.77 -6.73
C TRP A 136 41.19 -30.75 -7.53
N GLU A 137 41.80 -29.78 -6.84
CA GLU A 137 42.97 -29.13 -7.42
C GLU A 137 44.13 -30.13 -7.38
N ASP A 138 44.49 -30.67 -8.54
CA ASP A 138 45.69 -31.48 -8.69
C ASP A 138 46.91 -30.55 -8.50
N LYS A 139 47.38 -30.43 -7.26
CA LYS A 139 48.59 -29.66 -6.92
C LYS A 139 49.89 -30.39 -7.31
N GLY A 140 49.79 -31.37 -8.21
CA GLY A 140 50.91 -32.18 -8.66
C GLY A 140 51.27 -33.29 -7.67
N PRO A 141 52.28 -34.11 -8.02
CA PRO A 141 52.72 -35.21 -7.19
C PRO A 141 53.16 -34.69 -5.82
N SER A 142 52.68 -35.36 -4.76
CA SER A 142 53.02 -34.99 -3.39
C SER A 142 54.54 -35.02 -3.19
N TYR A 143 55.14 -33.85 -3.00
CA TYR A 143 56.57 -33.70 -2.74
C TYR A 143 56.80 -33.15 -1.34
N TYR A 144 57.77 -33.74 -0.65
CA TYR A 144 58.22 -33.30 0.66
C TYR A 144 59.38 -32.32 0.45
N ASP A 145 59.19 -31.06 0.82
CA ASP A 145 60.28 -30.08 0.79
C ASP A 145 61.03 -30.14 2.13
N ASP A 146 62.21 -30.77 2.12
CA ASP A 146 63.06 -30.95 3.30
C ASP A 146 63.59 -29.62 3.87
N ASP A 147 63.72 -28.58 3.04
CA ASP A 147 64.28 -27.29 3.47
C ASP A 147 63.25 -26.43 4.22
N THR A 148 61.97 -26.56 3.87
CA THR A 148 60.87 -25.81 4.52
C THR A 148 60.08 -26.66 5.51
N ASN A 149 60.28 -27.98 5.54
CA ASN A 149 59.55 -28.94 6.37
C ASN A 149 58.02 -28.91 6.11
N VAL A 150 57.61 -28.55 4.89
CA VAL A 150 56.21 -28.45 4.47
C VAL A 150 55.88 -29.57 3.48
N ARG A 151 54.80 -30.32 3.75
CA ARG A 151 54.24 -31.29 2.80
C ARG A 151 53.29 -30.59 1.84
N TYR A 152 53.67 -30.53 0.58
CA TYR A 152 52.76 -30.17 -0.50
C TYR A 152 52.21 -31.46 -1.09
N GLY A 153 50.95 -31.77 -0.81
CA GLY A 153 50.23 -32.91 -1.38
C GLY A 153 48.78 -32.51 -1.67
N LEU A 154 48.04 -33.39 -2.35
CA LEU A 154 46.59 -33.27 -2.61
C LEU A 154 45.87 -32.79 -1.34
N SER A 155 45.61 -31.48 -1.28
CA SER A 155 44.88 -30.86 -0.19
C SER A 155 43.42 -31.17 -0.46
N LYS A 156 42.91 -32.15 0.29
CA LYS A 156 41.48 -32.43 0.34
C LYS A 156 40.81 -31.13 0.76
N ASN A 157 40.02 -30.52 -0.12
CA ASN A 157 39.12 -29.46 0.32
C ASN A 157 38.23 -30.08 1.42
N ASP A 158 38.36 -29.63 2.67
CA ASP A 158 37.92 -30.28 3.91
C ASP A 158 36.38 -30.39 4.09
N GLY A 159 35.62 -30.64 3.01
CA GLY A 159 34.15 -30.60 3.05
C GLY A 159 33.57 -29.21 3.29
N GLN A 160 34.40 -28.18 3.48
CA GLN A 160 33.99 -26.79 3.72
C GLN A 160 33.24 -26.19 2.52
N GLY A 161 33.55 -26.61 1.29
CA GLY A 161 32.84 -26.13 0.11
C GLY A 161 31.36 -26.52 0.08
N PHE A 162 31.02 -27.71 0.61
CA PHE A 162 29.64 -28.17 0.69
C PHE A 162 28.85 -27.31 1.68
N THR A 163 29.36 -27.12 2.89
CA THR A 163 28.70 -26.29 3.92
C THR A 163 28.60 -24.82 3.53
N GLN A 164 29.64 -24.26 2.88
CA GLN A 164 29.61 -22.90 2.33
C GLN A 164 28.54 -22.74 1.24
N GLY A 165 28.38 -23.73 0.35
CA GLY A 165 27.35 -23.71 -0.69
C GLY A 165 25.93 -23.71 -0.13
N TRP A 166 25.68 -24.47 0.93
CA TRP A 166 24.39 -24.48 1.64
C TRP A 166 24.10 -23.15 2.33
N ILE A 167 25.08 -22.55 3.02
CA ILE A 167 24.91 -21.26 3.68
C ILE A 167 24.59 -20.17 2.65
N ALA A 168 25.35 -20.10 1.55
CA ALA A 168 25.11 -19.14 0.47
C ALA A 168 23.71 -19.31 -0.16
N SER A 169 23.24 -20.55 -0.27
CA SER A 169 21.90 -20.88 -0.79
C SER A 169 20.78 -20.45 0.15
N ILE A 170 20.96 -20.64 1.46
CA ILE A 170 20.00 -20.16 2.48
C ILE A 170 19.92 -18.63 2.47
N PHE A 171 21.05 -17.93 2.40
CA PHE A 171 21.06 -16.47 2.29
C PHE A 171 20.37 -15.99 1.00
N SER A 172 20.63 -16.65 -0.13
CA SER A 172 19.96 -16.35 -1.39
C SER A 172 18.44 -16.57 -1.25
N CYS A 173 18.02 -17.70 -0.67
CA CYS A 173 16.61 -17.99 -0.39
C CYS A 173 15.96 -16.85 0.42
N LEU A 174 16.59 -16.43 1.52
CA LEU A 174 16.08 -15.35 2.37
C LEU A 174 15.92 -14.04 1.61
N VAL A 175 16.91 -13.65 0.81
CA VAL A 175 16.86 -12.39 0.04
C VAL A 175 15.76 -12.46 -1.03
N PHE A 176 15.71 -13.51 -1.83
CA PHE A 176 14.75 -13.60 -2.94
C PHE A 176 13.31 -13.82 -2.47
N TYR A 177 13.09 -14.65 -1.45
CA TYR A 177 11.76 -14.77 -0.84
C TYR A 177 11.36 -13.52 -0.07
N GLY A 178 12.30 -12.84 0.61
CA GLY A 178 12.03 -11.58 1.28
C GLY A 178 11.61 -10.49 0.31
N LEU A 179 12.29 -10.36 -0.84
CA LEU A 179 11.90 -9.43 -1.91
C LEU A 179 10.53 -9.79 -2.51
N LEU A 180 10.26 -11.09 -2.69
CA LEU A 180 8.98 -11.56 -3.16
C LEU A 180 7.85 -11.19 -2.18
N GLU A 181 8.02 -11.46 -0.89
CA GLU A 181 7.03 -11.13 0.13
C GLU A 181 6.80 -9.62 0.21
N LEU A 182 7.88 -8.82 0.18
CA LEU A 182 7.79 -7.36 0.14
C LEU A 182 6.99 -6.88 -1.09
N SER A 183 7.20 -7.49 -2.26
CA SER A 183 6.44 -7.15 -3.46
C SER A 183 4.95 -7.47 -3.31
N VAL A 184 4.61 -8.52 -2.57
CA VAL A 184 3.23 -8.92 -2.30
C VAL A 184 2.55 -7.93 -1.38
N SER A 185 3.21 -7.55 -0.27
CA SER A 185 2.71 -6.54 0.65
C SER A 185 2.48 -5.19 -0.04
N LEU A 186 3.37 -4.80 -0.97
CA LEU A 186 3.22 -3.53 -1.70
C LEU A 186 2.12 -3.53 -2.77
N PHE A 187 1.49 -4.66 -3.10
CA PHE A 187 0.46 -4.69 -4.15
C PHE A 187 -0.86 -4.03 -3.74
N ASN A 188 -1.15 -3.96 -2.44
CA ASN A 188 -2.40 -3.38 -1.96
C ASN A 188 -2.12 -2.31 -0.90
N PRO A 189 -1.60 -1.13 -1.29
CA PRO A 189 -1.19 -0.09 -0.34
C PRO A 189 -2.34 0.52 0.47
N PHE A 190 -3.59 0.15 0.16
CA PHE A 190 -4.80 0.58 0.85
C PHE A 190 -5.45 -0.55 1.65
N GLY A 191 -4.71 -1.61 1.94
CA GLY A 191 -5.14 -2.71 2.79
C GLY A 191 -5.12 -2.38 4.28
N HIS A 192 -4.93 -3.42 5.09
CA HIS A 192 -4.88 -3.34 6.55
C HIS A 192 -3.58 -3.94 7.10
N ASP A 193 -2.56 -4.11 6.27
CA ASP A 193 -1.25 -4.58 6.71
C ASP A 193 -0.48 -3.43 7.37
N ASP A 194 0.48 -3.75 8.25
CA ASP A 194 1.27 -2.74 8.98
C ASP A 194 2.08 -1.80 8.07
N ILE A 195 2.31 -2.21 6.82
CA ILE A 195 3.07 -1.47 5.80
C ILE A 195 2.14 -0.55 4.97
N ASP A 196 0.83 -0.78 5.03
CA ASP A 196 -0.15 -0.05 4.23
C ASP A 196 -0.36 1.38 4.72
N HIS A 197 -0.98 2.20 3.88
CA HIS A 197 -1.35 3.55 4.26
C HIS A 197 -2.42 3.55 5.35
N ASP A 198 -2.15 4.25 6.45
CA ASP A 198 -3.12 4.47 7.53
C ASP A 198 -4.18 5.53 7.13
N ILE A 199 -5.09 5.10 6.25
CA ILE A 199 -6.22 5.92 5.78
C ILE A 199 -7.15 6.26 6.95
N GLY A 200 -7.27 5.38 7.95
CA GLY A 200 -8.11 5.59 9.13
C GLY A 200 -7.68 6.83 9.92
N SER A 201 -6.40 6.91 10.29
CA SER A 201 -5.83 8.06 10.97
C SER A 201 -5.88 9.33 10.12
N PHE A 202 -5.64 9.22 8.81
CA PHE A 202 -5.79 10.34 7.89
C PHE A 202 -7.22 10.90 7.89
N CYS A 203 -8.23 10.03 7.71
CA CYS A 203 -9.64 10.42 7.75
C CYS A 203 -10.05 10.98 9.12
N GLY A 204 -9.55 10.41 10.21
CA GLY A 204 -9.79 10.92 11.56
C GLY A 204 -9.26 12.35 11.76
N LYS A 205 -8.06 12.63 11.26
CA LYS A 205 -7.47 13.98 11.27
C LYS A 205 -8.26 14.95 10.41
N ALA A 206 -8.61 14.55 9.17
CA ALA A 206 -9.41 15.37 8.27
C ALA A 206 -10.79 15.71 8.86
N ASN A 207 -11.46 14.75 9.49
CA ASN A 207 -12.73 14.98 10.19
C ASN A 207 -12.55 15.96 11.37
N THR A 208 -11.47 15.81 12.14
CA THR A 208 -11.17 16.71 13.26
C THR A 208 -10.96 18.15 12.78
N GLU A 209 -10.20 18.35 11.70
CA GLU A 209 -9.99 19.66 11.09
C GLU A 209 -11.30 20.27 10.57
N MET A 210 -12.13 19.47 9.89
CA MET A 210 -13.44 19.91 9.41
C MET A 210 -14.36 20.34 10.57
N MET A 211 -14.36 19.58 11.67
CA MET A 211 -15.11 19.93 12.87
C MET A 211 -14.62 21.24 13.53
N VAL A 212 -13.32 21.51 13.49
CA VAL A 212 -12.75 22.78 13.97
C VAL A 212 -13.22 23.94 13.10
N ILE A 213 -13.22 23.79 11.77
CA ILE A 213 -13.71 24.80 10.82
C ILE A 213 -15.20 25.08 11.06
N ALA A 214 -16.02 24.03 11.17
CA ALA A 214 -17.45 24.15 11.42
C ALA A 214 -17.75 24.84 12.77
N LYS A 215 -16.96 24.56 13.82
CA LYS A 215 -17.09 25.24 15.12
C LYS A 215 -16.71 26.72 15.03
N ARG A 216 -15.64 27.07 14.33
CA ARG A 216 -15.22 28.47 14.13
C ARG A 216 -16.28 29.27 13.36
N SER A 217 -16.88 28.67 12.32
CA SER A 217 -17.99 29.28 11.59
C SER A 217 -19.17 29.64 12.51
N LYS A 218 -19.55 28.74 13.43
CA LYS A 218 -20.65 29.00 14.38
C LYS A 218 -20.32 30.06 15.44
N ALA A 219 -19.05 30.17 15.85
CA ALA A 219 -18.59 31.17 16.83
C ALA A 219 -18.51 32.58 16.22
N SER A 220 -18.26 32.69 14.92
CA SER A 220 -18.16 33.96 14.18
C SER A 220 -19.52 34.57 13.82
N LYS A 221 -20.51 34.51 14.72
CA LYS A 221 -21.74 35.32 14.61
C LYS A 221 -21.51 36.79 14.94
N VAL A 222 -20.34 37.14 15.47
CA VAL A 222 -19.86 38.53 15.49
C VAL A 222 -19.45 38.86 14.06
N ALA A 223 -20.09 39.89 13.48
CA ALA A 223 -19.86 40.29 12.10
C ALA A 223 -18.37 40.33 11.78
N ASP A 224 -17.94 39.50 10.83
CA ASP A 224 -16.59 39.55 10.30
C ASP A 224 -16.39 40.93 9.66
N THR A 225 -15.65 41.80 10.36
CA THR A 225 -15.33 43.16 9.90
C THR A 225 -14.13 43.19 8.97
N THR A 226 -13.59 42.03 8.58
CA THR A 226 -12.49 41.93 7.63
C THR A 226 -12.94 42.49 6.28
N ASP A 227 -12.28 43.56 5.84
CA ASP A 227 -12.58 44.25 4.60
C ASP A 227 -12.03 43.47 3.40
N TYR A 228 -12.80 42.48 2.93
CA TYR A 228 -12.51 41.69 1.73
C TYR A 228 -12.63 42.49 0.41
N ASN A 229 -12.82 43.82 0.46
CA ASN A 229 -12.75 44.67 -0.73
C ASN A 229 -11.32 45.11 -1.06
N LYS A 230 -10.33 44.79 -0.22
CA LYS A 230 -8.93 45.00 -0.58
C LYS A 230 -8.52 43.98 -1.63
N VAL A 231 -8.33 44.46 -2.86
CA VAL A 231 -7.64 43.72 -3.92
C VAL A 231 -6.30 43.25 -3.36
N PRO A 232 -5.95 41.96 -3.45
CA PRO A 232 -4.65 41.49 -3.00
C PRO A 232 -3.56 42.30 -3.72
N HIS A 233 -2.64 42.88 -2.95
CA HIS A 233 -1.50 43.58 -3.53
C HIS A 233 -0.76 42.60 -4.44
N SER A 234 -0.79 42.86 -5.75
CA SER A 234 0.08 42.18 -6.69
C SER A 234 1.50 42.60 -6.36
N GLU A 235 2.24 41.76 -5.63
CA GLU A 235 3.67 41.93 -5.47
C GLU A 235 4.29 41.75 -6.88
N VAL A 236 4.83 42.86 -7.39
CA VAL A 236 5.62 42.96 -8.63
C VAL A 236 7.06 42.55 -8.33
#